data_AF-A0A0P9D8E2-F1
#
_entry.id   AF-A0A0P9D8E2-F1
#
_cell.length_a   1.000
_cell.length_b   1.000
_cell.length_c   1.000
_cell.angle_alpha   90.00
_cell.angle_beta   90.00
_cell.angle_gamma   90.00
#
_symmetry.space_group_name_H-M   'P 1'
#
loop_
_entity.id
_entity.type
_entity.pdbx_description
1 polymer ?
#
loop_
_entity_poly.entity_id
_entity_poly.type
_entity_poly.pdbx_seq_one_letter_code
_entity_poly.pdbx_strand_id
1 'polypeptide(L)'
;GRIEVNTVDASGPPPQASHAAAAAAAIGKPSVVSRVGWGSPDGQGSRVKPYYYPVNHMVVHHTADSNSLTGSEQSWADRVRAEWSFHTYSRGWGDVGYNYLIDPNGVIYEGRAGGDDVVAFHDTANYGSMGVVLIGTYANVPPTQAAQDALVRLLAWKSAQKNIDPLGRSYYYGCDISSYCRPYNAGAVVLNIAGHRQVTPGHTTCPGDQALAYLPGIRDRVKRMVSDNTSTGNTGSDLVVDDGSSGFAMSPTAWHDASCGYDGHTYWTYATDGASENSATWRPTIPTTGRYRVFVHIPQGCGLGSSPYASTAAAYRIHSAEGNTTRTVDHNTASSWVDIGAYQFNAGTD
;
A
#
# COMPACT_ATOMS: atom_id res chain seq x y z
N GLY A 1 24.90 61.78 -18.65
CA GLY A 1 25.21 61.92 -17.21
C GLY A 1 26.20 60.84 -16.84
N ARG A 2 27.36 61.24 -16.34
CA ARG A 2 28.53 60.42 -15.97
C ARG A 2 28.24 59.69 -14.63
N ILE A 3 28.77 58.48 -14.38
CA ILE A 3 29.96 58.19 -13.57
C ILE A 3 30.33 56.69 -13.74
N GLU A 4 31.62 56.43 -13.93
CA GLU A 4 32.31 55.15 -13.65
C GLU A 4 32.94 55.21 -12.25
N VAL A 5 32.95 54.11 -11.49
CA VAL A 5 34.00 53.78 -10.50
C VAL A 5 34.18 52.25 -10.41
N ASN A 6 35.45 51.82 -10.47
CA ASN A 6 35.98 50.48 -10.15
C ASN A 6 36.41 50.40 -8.67
N THR A 7 36.27 49.25 -8.00
CA THR A 7 37.30 48.64 -7.12
C THR A 7 36.99 47.16 -6.82
N VAL A 8 38.07 46.39 -6.61
CA VAL A 8 38.16 44.96 -6.27
C VAL A 8 38.85 44.86 -4.91
N ASP A 9 38.47 43.91 -4.04
CA ASP A 9 39.39 43.30 -3.06
C ASP A 9 38.99 41.84 -2.79
N ALA A 10 40.00 40.99 -2.58
CA ALA A 10 40.02 39.55 -2.72
C ALA A 10 40.21 38.84 -1.37
N SER A 11 39.45 37.76 -1.14
CA SER A 11 39.97 36.45 -0.64
C SER A 11 38.80 35.50 -0.31
N GLY A 12 38.60 34.47 -1.13
CA GLY A 12 37.72 33.33 -0.86
C GLY A 12 37.92 32.21 -1.90
N PRO A 13 37.75 30.92 -1.56
CA PRO A 13 38.27 29.76 -2.30
C PRO A 13 37.57 29.51 -3.67
N PRO A 14 38.09 28.60 -4.53
CA PRO A 14 37.66 28.42 -5.92
C PRO A 14 36.18 28.05 -6.06
N PRO A 15 35.57 28.26 -7.25
CA PRO A 15 34.19 27.86 -7.50
C PRO A 15 34.04 26.36 -7.26
N GLN A 16 33.29 26.00 -6.21
CA GLN A 16 32.80 24.64 -6.05
C GLN A 16 31.91 24.31 -7.24
N ALA A 17 32.12 23.11 -7.77
CA ALA A 17 31.44 22.50 -8.88
C ALA A 17 29.93 22.80 -8.87
N SER A 18 29.38 23.01 -10.06
CA SER A 18 27.95 23.01 -10.31
C SER A 18 27.27 21.93 -9.47
N HIS A 19 26.42 22.33 -8.53
CA HIS A 19 25.54 21.40 -7.85
C HIS A 19 24.77 20.65 -8.93
N ALA A 20 25.10 19.37 -9.10
CA ALA A 20 24.27 18.44 -9.81
C ALA A 20 22.85 18.59 -9.27
N ALA A 21 21.87 18.60 -10.18
CA ALA A 21 20.46 18.56 -9.82
C ALA A 21 20.27 17.52 -8.71
N ALA A 22 19.74 17.94 -7.57
CA ALA A 22 19.45 17.06 -6.46
C ALA A 22 18.60 15.90 -7.00
N ALA A 23 19.17 14.69 -7.01
CA ALA A 23 18.41 13.49 -7.33
C ALA A 23 17.23 13.43 -6.35
N ALA A 24 16.01 13.35 -6.87
CA ALA A 24 14.83 13.10 -6.06
C ALA A 24 15.12 11.94 -5.11
N ALA A 25 14.83 12.09 -3.82
CA ALA A 25 15.04 11.04 -2.84
C ALA A 25 14.31 9.78 -3.35
N ALA A 26 15.04 8.71 -3.66
CA ALA A 26 14.41 7.48 -4.14
C ALA A 26 13.63 6.83 -2.98
N ILE A 27 12.44 6.28 -3.23
CA ILE A 27 11.77 5.47 -2.19
C ILE A 27 12.74 4.34 -1.86
N GLY A 28 13.11 4.20 -0.59
CA GLY A 28 14.03 3.15 -0.16
C GLY A 28 13.36 1.78 -0.25
N LYS A 29 14.14 0.75 -0.64
CA LYS A 29 13.66 -0.63 -0.55
C LYS A 29 13.35 -0.94 0.93
N PRO A 30 12.17 -1.46 1.28
CA PRO A 30 11.88 -1.82 2.66
C PRO A 30 12.83 -2.93 3.14
N SER A 31 12.97 -3.08 4.45
CA SER A 31 13.73 -4.19 5.04
C SER A 31 13.14 -5.52 4.60
N VAL A 32 14.01 -6.44 4.17
CA VAL A 32 13.65 -7.79 3.72
C VAL A 32 14.53 -8.80 4.42
N VAL A 33 13.92 -9.82 5.02
CA VAL A 33 14.61 -11.00 5.52
C VAL A 33 15.12 -11.79 4.31
N SER A 34 16.44 -11.86 4.16
CA SER A 34 17.10 -12.60 3.07
C SER A 34 16.79 -14.10 3.12
N ARG A 35 17.05 -14.83 2.03
CA ARG A 35 16.86 -16.29 1.99
C ARG A 35 17.66 -17.02 3.05
N VAL A 36 18.91 -16.63 3.29
CA VAL A 36 19.70 -17.14 4.43
C VAL A 36 19.07 -16.75 5.76
N GLY A 37 18.55 -15.52 5.89
CA GLY A 37 17.92 -15.03 7.12
C GLY A 37 16.69 -15.82 7.55
N TRP A 38 15.85 -16.26 6.61
CA TRP A 38 14.72 -17.15 6.92
C TRP A 38 15.08 -18.65 6.86
N GLY A 39 16.34 -19.00 6.62
CA GLY A 39 16.81 -20.39 6.68
C GLY A 39 16.47 -21.22 5.44
N SER A 40 16.56 -20.63 4.25
CA SER A 40 16.42 -21.36 2.97
C SER A 40 17.37 -22.55 2.90
N PRO A 41 16.88 -23.76 2.60
CA PRO A 41 17.73 -24.94 2.46
C PRO A 41 18.78 -24.83 1.34
N ASP A 42 18.53 -23.96 0.35
CA ASP A 42 19.47 -23.69 -0.75
C ASP A 42 20.21 -22.35 -0.56
N GLY A 43 20.13 -21.73 0.62
CA GLY A 43 20.69 -20.42 0.91
C GLY A 43 20.16 -19.34 -0.06
N GLN A 44 21.07 -18.50 -0.58
CA GLN A 44 20.72 -17.52 -1.63
C GLN A 44 20.55 -18.15 -3.02
N GLY A 45 20.81 -19.45 -3.18
CA GLY A 45 20.72 -20.16 -4.46
C GLY A 45 19.31 -20.65 -4.78
N SER A 46 19.18 -21.29 -5.95
CA SER A 46 17.96 -21.95 -6.43
C SER A 46 18.33 -23.19 -7.23
N ARG A 47 17.45 -24.20 -7.24
CA ARG A 47 17.66 -25.44 -8.02
C ARG A 47 17.34 -25.26 -9.50
N VAL A 48 16.71 -24.15 -9.86
CA VAL A 48 16.39 -23.77 -11.22
C VAL A 48 17.02 -22.43 -11.53
N LYS A 49 17.63 -22.32 -12.71
CA LYS A 49 18.29 -21.10 -13.15
C LYS A 49 17.31 -19.91 -13.18
N PRO A 50 17.65 -18.76 -12.57
CA PRO A 50 16.88 -17.52 -12.69
C PRO A 50 16.81 -17.01 -14.14
N TYR A 51 15.66 -16.42 -14.49
CA TYR A 51 15.42 -15.71 -15.75
C TYR A 51 14.84 -14.34 -15.44
N TYR A 52 14.99 -13.38 -16.35
CA TYR A 52 14.64 -11.97 -16.11
C TYR A 52 13.81 -11.41 -17.24
N TYR A 53 12.85 -10.56 -16.88
CA TYR A 53 12.05 -9.77 -17.82
C TYR A 53 11.69 -8.43 -17.15
N PRO A 54 11.62 -7.31 -17.90
CA PRO A 54 11.27 -6.02 -17.31
C PRO A 54 9.93 -6.05 -16.57
N VAL A 55 9.96 -5.75 -15.26
CA VAL A 55 8.74 -5.71 -14.44
C VAL A 55 8.00 -4.40 -14.67
N ASN A 56 6.73 -4.49 -15.06
CA ASN A 56 5.77 -3.39 -15.11
C ASN A 56 4.45 -3.68 -14.38
N HIS A 57 4.28 -4.91 -13.88
CA HIS A 57 3.12 -5.33 -13.09
C HIS A 57 3.54 -5.88 -11.73
N MET A 58 2.64 -5.81 -10.75
CA MET A 58 2.82 -6.42 -9.44
C MET A 58 1.55 -7.21 -9.11
N VAL A 59 1.70 -8.51 -8.85
CA VAL A 59 0.56 -9.41 -8.64
C VAL A 59 0.52 -9.84 -7.18
N VAL A 60 -0.58 -9.56 -6.52
CA VAL A 60 -0.81 -9.88 -5.10
C VAL A 60 -1.53 -11.21 -4.99
N HIS A 61 -0.97 -12.06 -4.12
CA HIS A 61 -1.44 -13.41 -3.83
C HIS A 61 -1.75 -13.59 -2.35
N HIS A 62 -2.40 -14.70 -2.02
CA HIS A 62 -2.36 -15.30 -0.69
C HIS A 62 -1.80 -16.73 -0.77
N THR A 63 -1.29 -17.29 0.31
CA THR A 63 -0.87 -18.70 0.31
C THR A 63 -2.07 -19.65 0.45
N ALA A 64 -3.20 -19.15 0.93
CA ALA A 64 -4.39 -19.91 1.29
C ALA A 64 -4.21 -20.85 2.51
N ASP A 65 -3.15 -20.64 3.28
CA ASP A 65 -2.91 -21.39 4.53
C ASP A 65 -3.65 -20.77 5.72
N SER A 66 -3.48 -21.38 6.90
CA SER A 66 -3.92 -20.81 8.18
C SER A 66 -3.32 -19.41 8.43
N ASN A 67 -4.15 -18.50 8.95
CA ASN A 67 -3.75 -17.17 9.44
C ASN A 67 -3.04 -17.20 10.80
N SER A 68 -2.88 -18.38 11.39
CA SER A 68 -2.07 -18.63 12.58
C SER A 68 -0.97 -19.65 12.29
N LEU A 69 0.08 -19.63 13.11
CA LEU A 69 1.06 -20.72 13.15
C LEU A 69 0.39 -21.99 13.64
N THR A 70 0.65 -23.12 12.99
CA THR A 70 0.03 -24.40 13.32
C THR A 70 1.06 -25.52 13.37
N GLY A 71 0.68 -26.65 13.99
CA GLY A 71 1.54 -27.84 14.06
C GLY A 71 2.85 -27.55 14.78
N SER A 72 3.97 -27.75 14.09
CA SER A 72 5.33 -27.58 14.62
C SER A 72 5.96 -26.23 14.31
N GLU A 73 5.22 -25.29 13.73
CA GLU A 73 5.74 -23.97 13.38
C GLU A 73 5.99 -23.12 14.64
N GLN A 74 7.18 -22.54 14.74
CA GLN A 74 7.57 -21.66 15.84
C GLN A 74 7.60 -20.19 15.41
N SER A 75 7.68 -19.94 14.11
CA SER A 75 7.81 -18.63 13.49
C SER A 75 7.21 -18.60 12.09
N TRP A 76 6.92 -17.41 11.56
CA TRP A 76 6.50 -17.27 10.16
C TRP A 76 7.58 -17.68 9.16
N ALA A 77 8.86 -17.65 9.56
CA ALA A 77 9.95 -18.21 8.74
C ALA A 77 9.81 -19.73 8.57
N ASP A 78 9.20 -20.46 9.52
CA ASP A 78 8.85 -21.88 9.32
C ASP A 78 7.83 -22.04 8.18
N ARG A 79 6.81 -21.18 8.14
CA ARG A 79 5.82 -21.19 7.05
C ARG A 79 6.46 -20.83 5.70
N VAL A 80 7.37 -19.87 5.65
CA VAL A 80 8.15 -19.56 4.43
C VAL A 80 8.95 -20.77 3.96
N ARG A 81 9.60 -21.52 4.87
CA ARG A 81 10.29 -22.77 4.54
C ARG A 81 9.32 -23.86 4.06
N ALA A 82 8.13 -23.95 4.64
CA ALA A 82 7.09 -24.88 4.22
C ALA A 82 6.61 -24.55 2.79
N GLU A 83 6.36 -23.27 2.49
CA GLU A 83 6.02 -22.79 1.15
C GLU A 83 7.12 -23.08 0.13
N TRP A 84 8.38 -22.84 0.50
CA TRP A 84 9.53 -23.21 -0.33
C TRP A 84 9.58 -24.71 -0.57
N SER A 85 9.37 -25.53 0.47
CA SER A 85 9.40 -27.01 0.39
C SER A 85 8.29 -27.54 -0.51
N PHE A 86 7.07 -27.02 -0.34
CA PHE A 86 5.91 -27.39 -1.17
C PHE A 86 6.15 -27.05 -2.64
N HIS A 87 6.60 -25.83 -2.95
CA HIS A 87 6.89 -25.44 -4.32
C HIS A 87 8.09 -26.21 -4.92
N THR A 88 9.13 -26.42 -4.13
CA THR A 88 10.35 -27.09 -4.58
C THR A 88 10.12 -28.58 -4.85
N TYR A 89 9.53 -29.30 -3.89
CA TYR A 89 9.40 -30.75 -3.95
C TYR A 89 8.04 -31.20 -4.47
N SER A 90 6.95 -30.70 -3.89
CA SER A 90 5.61 -31.18 -4.22
C SER A 90 5.14 -30.68 -5.58
N ARG A 91 5.48 -29.43 -5.94
CA ARG A 91 5.19 -28.86 -7.26
C ARG A 91 6.32 -29.03 -8.28
N GLY A 92 7.53 -29.39 -7.82
CA GLY A 92 8.69 -29.61 -8.68
C GLY A 92 9.27 -28.35 -9.32
N TRP A 93 9.00 -27.16 -8.78
CA TRP A 93 9.44 -25.89 -9.36
C TRP A 93 10.89 -25.55 -9.04
N GLY A 94 11.47 -26.21 -8.04
CA GLY A 94 12.86 -26.02 -7.63
C GLY A 94 13.14 -24.73 -6.84
N ASP A 95 12.12 -23.93 -6.55
CA ASP A 95 12.18 -22.78 -5.62
C ASP A 95 10.77 -22.36 -5.21
N VAL A 96 10.67 -21.43 -4.25
CA VAL A 96 9.41 -20.75 -3.91
C VAL A 96 8.88 -19.93 -5.11
N GLY A 97 7.56 -19.96 -5.32
CA GLY A 97 6.93 -19.39 -6.52
C GLY A 97 6.80 -17.87 -6.55
N TYR A 98 6.99 -17.18 -5.43
CA TYR A 98 6.78 -15.73 -5.31
C TYR A 98 8.10 -14.97 -5.22
N ASN A 99 8.14 -13.71 -5.66
CA ASN A 99 9.32 -12.85 -5.45
C ASN A 99 9.45 -12.42 -3.99
N TYR A 100 8.32 -12.18 -3.32
CA TYR A 100 8.26 -11.82 -1.91
C TYR A 100 7.10 -12.49 -1.20
N LEU A 101 7.30 -12.81 0.07
CA LEU A 101 6.26 -13.27 0.99
C LEU A 101 6.15 -12.25 2.14
N ILE A 102 4.94 -11.97 2.61
CA ILE A 102 4.69 -11.05 3.72
C ILE A 102 3.87 -11.78 4.78
N ASP A 103 4.37 -11.84 6.00
CA ASP A 103 3.64 -12.46 7.12
C ASP A 103 2.60 -11.53 7.76
N PRO A 104 1.68 -12.06 8.60
CA PRO A 104 0.72 -11.23 9.35
C PRO A 104 1.34 -10.18 10.29
N ASN A 105 2.63 -10.24 10.60
CA ASN A 105 3.33 -9.22 11.39
C ASN A 105 3.98 -8.13 10.50
N GLY A 106 3.81 -8.20 9.18
CA GLY A 106 4.39 -7.24 8.23
C GLY A 106 5.87 -7.46 7.93
N VAL A 107 6.43 -8.62 8.28
CA VAL A 107 7.80 -8.96 7.90
C VAL A 107 7.81 -9.42 6.45
N ILE A 108 8.71 -8.83 5.65
CA ILE A 108 8.88 -9.16 4.23
C ILE A 108 10.04 -10.15 4.10
N TYR A 109 9.80 -11.27 3.42
CA TYR A 109 10.79 -12.31 3.15
C TYR A 109 11.16 -12.32 1.67
N GLU A 110 12.45 -12.43 1.39
CA GLU A 110 12.97 -12.66 0.04
C GLU A 110 12.47 -14.03 -0.44
N GLY A 111 11.69 -14.04 -1.51
CA GLY A 111 11.20 -15.26 -2.13
C GLY A 111 12.23 -15.83 -3.10
N ARG A 112 11.81 -16.08 -4.34
CA ARG A 112 12.60 -16.72 -5.40
C ARG A 112 14.00 -16.11 -5.55
N ALA A 113 15.01 -16.97 -5.68
CA ALA A 113 16.38 -16.51 -5.86
C ALA A 113 16.55 -15.74 -7.18
N GLY A 114 17.35 -14.68 -7.15
CA GLY A 114 17.64 -13.84 -8.31
C GLY A 114 17.16 -12.39 -8.17
N GLY A 115 16.48 -12.04 -7.09
CA GLY A 115 16.07 -10.67 -6.76
C GLY A 115 14.65 -10.30 -7.20
N ASP A 116 14.31 -9.01 -7.15
CA ASP A 116 12.95 -8.50 -7.40
C ASP A 116 12.53 -8.41 -8.87
N ASP A 117 13.44 -8.67 -9.81
CA ASP A 117 13.18 -8.69 -11.26
C ASP A 117 13.21 -10.10 -11.86
N VAL A 118 13.42 -11.14 -11.04
CA VAL A 118 13.40 -12.53 -11.53
C VAL A 118 11.98 -12.92 -11.91
N VAL A 119 11.83 -13.55 -13.07
CA VAL A 119 10.57 -14.20 -13.47
C VAL A 119 10.30 -15.34 -12.51
N ALA A 120 9.19 -15.24 -11.79
CA ALA A 120 8.78 -16.18 -10.76
C ALA A 120 7.72 -17.17 -11.29
N PHE A 121 7.04 -17.89 -10.40
CA PHE A 121 6.13 -19.00 -10.74
C PHE A 121 4.75 -18.87 -10.08
N HIS A 122 4.37 -17.65 -9.71
CA HIS A 122 3.22 -17.38 -8.87
C HIS A 122 1.89 -17.42 -9.61
N ASP A 123 1.90 -17.31 -10.94
CA ASP A 123 0.71 -17.44 -11.79
C ASP A 123 1.05 -17.99 -13.19
N THR A 124 0.11 -17.92 -14.12
CA THR A 124 0.31 -18.35 -15.51
C THR A 124 0.88 -17.24 -16.41
N ALA A 125 1.01 -16.03 -15.89
CA ALA A 125 1.38 -14.80 -16.58
C ALA A 125 2.69 -14.20 -16.03
N ASN A 126 3.60 -14.97 -15.44
CA ASN A 126 4.75 -14.47 -14.65
C ASN A 126 5.69 -13.46 -15.35
N TYR A 127 5.73 -13.41 -16.68
CA TYR A 127 6.65 -12.53 -17.40
C TYR A 127 6.21 -11.07 -17.31
N GLY A 128 7.05 -10.24 -16.69
CA GLY A 128 6.80 -8.80 -16.52
C GLY A 128 6.09 -8.43 -15.24
N SER A 129 5.97 -9.37 -14.30
CA SER A 129 5.45 -9.10 -12.97
C SER A 129 6.44 -9.42 -11.84
N MET A 130 6.22 -8.73 -10.72
CA MET A 130 6.72 -9.11 -9.41
C MET A 130 5.55 -9.67 -8.59
N GLY A 131 5.61 -10.95 -8.24
CA GLY A 131 4.61 -11.60 -7.40
C GLY A 131 4.89 -11.42 -5.92
N VAL A 132 3.91 -10.90 -5.18
CA VAL A 132 3.95 -10.74 -3.72
C VAL A 132 2.83 -11.57 -3.11
N VAL A 133 3.15 -12.47 -2.19
CA VAL A 133 2.15 -13.27 -1.49
C VAL A 133 2.00 -12.80 -0.04
N LEU A 134 0.76 -12.68 0.41
CA LEU A 134 0.41 -12.51 1.81
C LEU A 134 0.23 -13.90 2.44
N ILE A 135 0.97 -14.23 3.49
CA ILE A 135 0.91 -15.53 4.15
C ILE A 135 -0.40 -15.66 4.93
N GLY A 136 -1.25 -16.60 4.51
CA GLY A 136 -2.55 -16.83 5.12
C GLY A 136 -3.67 -17.00 4.09
N THR A 137 -4.91 -17.04 4.60
CA THR A 137 -6.15 -17.15 3.85
C THR A 137 -7.06 -15.95 4.12
N TYR A 138 -7.29 -15.18 3.07
CA TYR A 138 -8.05 -13.92 3.14
C TYR A 138 -9.36 -14.00 2.35
N ALA A 139 -9.98 -15.19 2.33
CA ALA A 139 -11.31 -15.36 1.78
C ALA A 139 -12.34 -14.56 2.60
N ASN A 140 -12.32 -14.71 3.92
CA ASN A 140 -13.33 -14.14 4.82
C ASN A 140 -12.78 -13.18 5.88
N VAL A 141 -11.45 -13.09 6.03
CA VAL A 141 -10.79 -12.21 6.99
C VAL A 141 -9.81 -11.31 6.22
N PRO A 142 -9.71 -10.00 6.53
CA PRO A 142 -8.75 -9.13 5.87
C PRO A 142 -7.31 -9.46 6.26
N PRO A 143 -6.32 -9.13 5.39
CA PRO A 143 -4.92 -9.08 5.82
C PRO A 143 -4.75 -8.13 6.99
N THR A 144 -3.87 -8.48 7.93
CA THR A 144 -3.55 -7.59 9.05
C THR A 144 -2.98 -6.27 8.56
N GLN A 145 -3.15 -5.22 9.33
CA GLN A 145 -2.63 -3.90 8.97
C GLN A 145 -1.13 -3.90 8.74
N ALA A 146 -0.36 -4.60 9.59
CA ALA A 146 1.08 -4.73 9.43
C ALA A 146 1.46 -5.36 8.06
N ALA A 147 0.72 -6.38 7.61
CA ALA A 147 0.90 -6.99 6.30
C ALA A 147 0.53 -6.03 5.16
N GLN A 148 -0.57 -5.29 5.29
CA GLN A 148 -0.98 -4.28 4.31
C GLN A 148 0.05 -3.14 4.19
N ASP A 149 0.58 -2.65 5.31
CA ASP A 149 1.59 -1.59 5.34
C ASP A 149 2.91 -2.04 4.70
N ALA A 150 3.33 -3.27 4.99
CA ALA A 150 4.50 -3.88 4.37
C ALA A 150 4.32 -4.03 2.85
N LEU A 151 3.13 -4.46 2.42
CA LEU A 151 2.78 -4.55 1.02
C LEU A 151 2.83 -3.18 0.35
N VAL A 152 2.23 -2.14 0.93
CA VAL A 152 2.26 -0.78 0.40
C VAL A 152 3.69 -0.27 0.24
N ARG A 153 4.54 -0.40 1.27
CA ARG A 153 5.95 0.02 1.18
C ARG A 153 6.71 -0.69 0.07
N LEU A 154 6.51 -1.99 -0.08
CA LEU A 154 7.16 -2.80 -1.12
C LEU A 154 6.69 -2.42 -2.52
N LEU A 155 5.38 -2.29 -2.72
CA LEU A 155 4.80 -1.91 -4.01
C LEU A 155 5.16 -0.47 -4.40
N ALA A 156 5.21 0.47 -3.43
CA ALA A 156 5.62 1.85 -3.67
C ALA A 156 7.08 1.94 -4.08
N TRP A 157 7.97 1.24 -3.37
CA TRP A 157 9.37 1.13 -3.76
C TRP A 157 9.52 0.64 -5.20
N LYS A 158 8.86 -0.47 -5.56
CA LYS A 158 8.94 -1.04 -6.91
C LYS A 158 8.34 -0.10 -7.96
N SER A 159 7.23 0.55 -7.63
CA SER A 159 6.56 1.51 -8.50
C SER A 159 7.45 2.71 -8.81
N ALA A 160 8.11 3.28 -7.80
CA ALA A 160 9.07 4.36 -7.99
C ALA A 160 10.31 3.88 -8.76
N GLN A 161 10.84 2.69 -8.46
CA GLN A 161 12.01 2.12 -9.14
C GLN A 161 11.76 1.92 -10.65
N LYS A 162 10.55 1.53 -11.04
CA LYS A 162 10.19 1.18 -12.43
C LYS A 162 9.29 2.20 -13.12
N ASN A 163 8.99 3.34 -12.48
CA ASN A 163 8.05 4.34 -12.96
C ASN A 163 6.67 3.75 -13.35
N ILE A 164 6.15 2.87 -12.48
CA ILE A 164 4.84 2.23 -12.67
C ILE A 164 3.80 3.13 -12.00
N ASP A 165 2.74 3.50 -12.72
CA ASP A 165 1.60 4.20 -12.12
C ASP A 165 0.74 3.22 -11.29
N PRO A 166 0.65 3.37 -9.96
CA PRO A 166 -0.05 2.40 -9.09
C PRO A 166 -1.56 2.29 -9.37
N LEU A 167 -2.17 3.36 -9.88
CA LEU A 167 -3.59 3.40 -10.27
C LEU A 167 -3.82 2.99 -11.74
N GLY A 168 -2.71 2.86 -12.49
CA GLY A 168 -2.74 2.67 -13.92
C GLY A 168 -3.08 1.23 -14.35
N ARG A 169 -3.28 1.10 -15.66
CA ARG A 169 -3.35 -0.17 -16.38
C ARG A 169 -2.49 -0.08 -17.62
N SER A 170 -1.79 -1.15 -17.97
CA SER A 170 -0.88 -1.14 -19.11
C SER A 170 -0.80 -2.52 -19.76
N TYR A 171 -0.11 -2.61 -20.90
CA TYR A 171 0.13 -3.88 -21.58
C TYR A 171 1.01 -4.79 -20.71
N TYR A 172 0.54 -6.02 -20.51
CA TYR A 172 1.20 -7.04 -19.70
C TYR A 172 1.59 -8.22 -20.58
N TYR A 173 2.89 -8.33 -20.91
CA TYR A 173 3.40 -9.38 -21.81
C TYR A 173 3.07 -10.79 -21.31
N GLY A 174 3.23 -11.05 -20.00
CA GLY A 174 2.87 -12.32 -19.40
C GLY A 174 1.39 -12.69 -19.58
N CYS A 175 0.50 -11.69 -19.60
CA CYS A 175 -0.91 -11.93 -19.91
C CYS A 175 -1.12 -12.31 -21.39
N ASP A 176 -0.43 -11.63 -22.31
CA ASP A 176 -0.56 -11.83 -23.75
C ASP A 176 -0.13 -13.25 -24.20
N ILE A 177 0.83 -13.83 -23.50
CA ILE A 177 1.30 -15.21 -23.75
C ILE A 177 0.58 -16.27 -22.89
N SER A 178 -0.26 -15.86 -21.94
CA SER A 178 -1.00 -16.78 -21.08
C SER A 178 -2.39 -17.09 -21.66
N SER A 179 -2.66 -18.37 -21.90
CA SER A 179 -3.98 -18.87 -22.30
C SER A 179 -5.06 -18.67 -21.23
N TYR A 180 -4.66 -18.38 -19.98
CA TYR A 180 -5.56 -18.18 -18.84
C TYR A 180 -5.81 -16.69 -18.54
N CYS A 181 -5.01 -15.78 -19.12
CA CYS A 181 -5.14 -14.35 -18.92
C CYS A 181 -5.72 -13.65 -20.15
N ARG A 182 -5.12 -13.89 -21.32
CA ARG A 182 -5.47 -13.20 -22.57
C ARG A 182 -6.96 -13.24 -22.94
N PRO A 183 -7.68 -14.37 -22.79
CA PRO A 183 -9.11 -14.41 -23.14
C PRO A 183 -9.98 -13.46 -22.32
N TYR A 184 -9.53 -13.05 -21.13
CA TYR A 184 -10.29 -12.23 -20.19
C TYR A 184 -9.82 -10.78 -20.11
N ASN A 185 -8.66 -10.48 -20.70
CA ASN A 185 -8.05 -9.15 -20.67
C ASN A 185 -7.79 -8.67 -22.11
N ALA A 186 -8.73 -7.90 -22.65
CA ALA A 186 -8.64 -7.38 -24.01
C ALA A 186 -7.32 -6.61 -24.22
N GLY A 187 -6.59 -6.97 -25.28
CA GLY A 187 -5.27 -6.39 -25.59
C GLY A 187 -4.19 -6.66 -24.54
N ALA A 188 -4.39 -7.64 -23.65
CA ALA A 188 -3.51 -7.93 -22.52
C ALA A 188 -3.28 -6.70 -21.61
N VAL A 189 -4.29 -5.82 -21.50
CA VAL A 189 -4.24 -4.65 -20.63
C VAL A 189 -4.77 -5.01 -19.25
N VAL A 190 -3.92 -4.92 -18.23
CA VAL A 190 -4.23 -5.31 -16.84
C VAL A 190 -3.88 -4.15 -15.90
N LEU A 191 -4.51 -4.09 -14.73
CA LEU A 191 -4.11 -3.17 -13.67
C LEU A 191 -2.64 -3.41 -13.30
N ASN A 192 -1.85 -2.34 -13.18
CA ASN A 192 -0.42 -2.44 -12.89
C ASN A 192 -0.14 -3.09 -11.53
N ILE A 193 -1.06 -2.92 -10.57
CA ILE A 193 -1.12 -3.71 -9.33
C ILE A 193 -2.41 -4.52 -9.41
N ALA A 194 -2.36 -5.84 -9.35
CA ALA A 194 -3.54 -6.70 -9.52
C ALA A 194 -3.55 -7.84 -8.50
N GLY A 195 -4.74 -8.32 -8.13
CA GLY A 195 -4.85 -9.63 -7.47
C GLY A 195 -4.73 -10.74 -8.51
N HIS A 196 -4.26 -11.92 -8.12
CA HIS A 196 -4.12 -13.06 -9.06
C HIS A 196 -5.40 -13.32 -9.88
N ARG A 197 -6.59 -13.36 -9.25
CA ARG A 197 -7.84 -13.55 -9.99
C ARG A 197 -8.25 -12.39 -10.90
N GLN A 198 -7.66 -11.20 -10.75
CA GLN A 198 -7.84 -10.10 -11.71
C GLN A 198 -6.96 -10.31 -12.95
N VAL A 199 -5.85 -11.05 -12.82
CA VAL A 199 -5.00 -11.47 -13.94
C VAL A 199 -5.63 -12.67 -14.66
N THR A 200 -6.07 -13.70 -13.93
CA THR A 200 -6.67 -14.91 -14.51
C THR A 200 -8.08 -15.17 -13.95
N PRO A 201 -9.10 -14.39 -14.37
CA PRO A 201 -10.47 -14.54 -13.91
C PRO A 201 -11.01 -15.96 -14.11
N GLY A 202 -11.73 -16.49 -13.11
CA GLY A 202 -12.36 -17.82 -13.18
C GLY A 202 -11.42 -19.02 -12.95
N HIS A 203 -10.11 -18.79 -12.81
CA HIS A 203 -9.13 -19.87 -12.63
C HIS A 203 -8.58 -19.99 -11.21
N THR A 204 -8.87 -19.01 -10.35
CA THR A 204 -8.39 -18.96 -8.97
C THR A 204 -9.27 -18.08 -8.11
N THR A 205 -9.31 -18.37 -6.82
CA THR A 205 -9.86 -17.50 -5.77
C THR A 205 -8.76 -16.65 -5.11
N CYS A 206 -7.50 -16.77 -5.51
CA CYS A 206 -6.42 -15.92 -4.99
C CYS A 206 -6.65 -14.43 -5.38
N PRO A 207 -6.42 -13.43 -4.51
CA PRO A 207 -5.83 -13.48 -3.16
C PRO A 207 -6.84 -13.66 -2.00
N GLY A 208 -8.04 -14.15 -2.27
CA GLY A 208 -9.17 -14.17 -1.33
C GLY A 208 -10.03 -12.91 -1.44
N ASP A 209 -11.31 -13.00 -1.07
CA ASP A 209 -12.28 -11.92 -1.30
C ASP A 209 -11.94 -10.67 -0.48
N GLN A 210 -11.50 -10.85 0.77
CA GLN A 210 -11.11 -9.72 1.60
C GLN A 210 -9.83 -9.06 1.09
N ALA A 211 -8.75 -9.80 0.82
CA ALA A 211 -7.54 -9.17 0.27
C ALA A 211 -7.82 -8.45 -1.06
N LEU A 212 -8.67 -9.03 -1.92
CA LEU A 212 -9.08 -8.41 -3.17
C LEU A 212 -9.85 -7.09 -2.94
N ALA A 213 -10.77 -7.06 -1.97
CA ALA A 213 -11.54 -5.88 -1.62
C ALA A 213 -10.67 -4.71 -1.13
N TYR A 214 -9.53 -4.99 -0.50
CA TYR A 214 -8.58 -3.97 -0.01
C TYR A 214 -7.61 -3.46 -1.09
N LEU A 215 -7.47 -4.15 -2.22
CA LEU A 215 -6.51 -3.75 -3.27
C LEU A 215 -6.72 -2.33 -3.83
N PRO A 216 -7.95 -1.82 -4.06
CA PRO A 216 -8.15 -0.43 -4.43
C PRO A 216 -7.51 0.55 -3.45
N GLY A 217 -7.78 0.39 -2.14
CA GLY A 217 -7.19 1.23 -1.09
C GLY A 217 -5.67 1.07 -0.99
N ILE A 218 -5.13 -0.13 -1.19
CA ILE A 218 -3.68 -0.35 -1.29
C ILE A 218 -3.08 0.44 -2.46
N ARG A 219 -3.69 0.43 -3.65
CA ARG A 219 -3.21 1.19 -4.81
C ARG A 219 -3.19 2.69 -4.53
N ASP A 220 -4.22 3.23 -3.87
CA ASP A 220 -4.27 4.63 -3.47
C ASP A 220 -3.13 4.99 -2.51
N ARG A 221 -2.89 4.14 -1.50
CA ARG A 221 -1.79 4.32 -0.53
C ARG A 221 -0.42 4.26 -1.22
N VAL A 222 -0.24 3.35 -2.18
CA VAL A 222 0.98 3.25 -2.99
C VAL A 222 1.16 4.51 -3.85
N LYS A 223 0.09 5.00 -4.51
CA LYS A 223 0.14 6.23 -5.31
C LYS A 223 0.54 7.44 -4.48
N ARG A 224 0.00 7.58 -3.26
CA ARG A 224 0.37 8.66 -2.33
C ARG A 224 1.86 8.58 -2.01
N MET A 225 2.33 7.43 -1.53
CA MET A 225 3.75 7.25 -1.20
C MET A 225 4.70 7.53 -2.39
N VAL A 226 4.28 7.22 -3.62
CA VAL A 226 5.03 7.57 -4.85
C VAL A 226 4.99 9.07 -5.15
N SER A 227 3.84 9.72 -4.94
CA SER A 227 3.64 11.14 -5.25
C SER A 227 4.30 12.07 -4.22
N ASP A 228 4.28 11.69 -2.94
CA ASP A 228 4.88 12.44 -1.83
C ASP A 228 6.40 12.53 -2.01
N ASN A 229 7.02 11.46 -2.52
CA ASN A 229 8.45 11.44 -2.78
C ASN A 229 8.87 12.19 -4.07
N THR A 230 7.92 12.48 -4.97
CA THR A 230 8.16 13.36 -6.14
C THR A 230 7.94 14.84 -5.84
N SER A 231 7.37 15.19 -4.68
CA SER A 231 6.86 16.54 -4.44
C SER A 231 7.60 17.37 -3.38
N THR A 232 8.50 16.83 -2.56
CA THR A 232 9.51 17.58 -1.78
C THR A 232 10.27 16.64 -0.86
N GLY A 233 11.53 16.96 -0.54
CA GLY A 233 12.31 16.29 0.51
C GLY A 233 11.72 16.53 1.91
N ASN A 234 10.55 15.96 2.20
CA ASN A 234 9.91 16.02 3.49
C ASN A 234 9.83 14.61 4.08
N THR A 235 10.69 14.33 5.06
CA THR A 235 10.73 13.09 5.86
C THR A 235 9.57 13.02 6.87
N GLY A 236 8.37 13.46 6.48
CA GLY A 236 7.17 13.34 7.30
C GLY A 236 6.40 12.10 6.87
N SER A 237 6.49 11.01 7.62
CA SER A 237 5.52 9.92 7.52
C SER A 237 4.10 10.48 7.68
N ASP A 238 3.16 10.02 6.84
CA ASP A 238 1.74 10.34 7.00
C ASP A 238 1.29 10.11 8.45
N LEU A 239 0.74 11.16 9.06
CA LEU A 239 0.13 11.07 10.38
C LEU A 239 -1.30 10.56 10.21
N VAL A 240 -1.52 9.31 10.58
CA VAL A 240 -2.86 8.71 10.58
C VAL A 240 -3.40 8.63 12.00
N VAL A 241 -4.64 9.07 12.17
CA VAL A 241 -5.42 8.93 13.41
C VAL A 241 -6.74 8.29 13.03
N ASP A 242 -7.10 7.26 13.77
CA ASP A 242 -8.33 6.49 13.60
C ASP A 242 -9.14 6.48 14.92
N ASP A 243 -10.18 5.67 14.96
CA ASP A 243 -11.05 5.52 16.13
C ASP A 243 -10.51 4.59 17.22
N GLY A 244 -9.39 3.90 16.97
CA GLY A 244 -8.59 3.21 18.00
C GLY A 244 -7.53 4.10 18.65
N SER A 245 -7.28 5.28 18.07
CA SER A 245 -6.21 6.18 18.49
C SER A 245 -6.55 6.93 19.80
N SER A 246 -5.55 7.22 20.63
CA SER A 246 -5.73 7.92 21.91
C SER A 246 -6.30 9.34 21.79
N GLY A 247 -6.20 9.95 20.59
CA GLY A 247 -6.77 11.26 20.27
C GLY A 247 -8.23 11.22 19.81
N PHE A 248 -8.83 10.03 19.71
CA PHE A 248 -10.23 9.86 19.32
C PHE A 248 -11.17 10.08 20.50
N ALA A 249 -12.25 10.83 20.24
CA ALA A 249 -13.36 10.99 21.16
C ALA A 249 -14.67 11.05 20.39
N MET A 250 -15.73 10.46 20.95
CA MET A 250 -17.07 10.47 20.38
C MET A 250 -18.10 11.00 21.38
N SER A 251 -19.22 11.50 20.87
CA SER A 251 -20.37 11.90 21.70
C SER A 251 -20.94 10.69 22.45
N PRO A 252 -21.54 10.88 23.64
CA PRO A 252 -21.99 9.79 24.51
C PRO A 252 -23.26 9.06 24.03
N THR A 253 -23.73 9.34 22.82
CA THR A 253 -25.02 8.89 22.26
C THR A 253 -24.82 7.72 21.29
N ALA A 254 -25.76 6.76 21.29
CA ALA A 254 -25.69 5.44 20.65
C ALA A 254 -24.86 5.34 19.35
N TRP A 255 -23.62 4.86 19.48
CA TRP A 255 -22.76 4.42 18.38
C TRP A 255 -22.85 2.91 18.19
N HIS A 256 -22.66 2.48 16.96
CA HIS A 256 -22.50 1.09 16.56
C HIS A 256 -21.07 0.86 16.08
N ASP A 257 -20.55 -0.35 16.26
CA ASP A 257 -19.29 -0.78 15.70
C ASP A 257 -19.52 -1.63 14.43
N ALA A 258 -18.53 -1.64 13.54
CA ALA A 258 -18.48 -2.55 12.41
C ALA A 258 -17.03 -2.92 12.10
N SER A 259 -16.80 -4.18 11.70
CA SER A 259 -15.49 -4.69 11.27
C SER A 259 -15.18 -4.30 9.82
N CYS A 260 -15.22 -3.00 9.54
CA CYS A 260 -14.94 -2.37 8.26
C CYS A 260 -14.37 -0.96 8.50
N GLY A 261 -13.83 -0.29 7.48
CA GLY A 261 -13.24 1.05 7.66
C GLY A 261 -11.72 1.03 7.57
N TYR A 262 -11.09 2.12 8.02
CA TYR A 262 -9.63 2.19 8.06
C TYR A 262 -9.14 1.36 9.26
N ASP A 263 -8.10 0.55 9.08
CA ASP A 263 -7.62 -0.41 10.09
C ASP A 263 -8.67 -1.47 10.52
N GLY A 264 -9.68 -1.72 9.68
CA GLY A 264 -10.67 -2.80 9.86
C GLY A 264 -11.71 -2.55 10.95
N HIS A 265 -11.78 -1.33 11.47
CA HIS A 265 -12.77 -0.91 12.46
C HIS A 265 -13.36 0.46 12.10
N THR A 266 -14.64 0.64 12.41
CA THR A 266 -15.29 1.94 12.35
C THR A 266 -16.43 2.01 13.36
N TYR A 267 -16.54 3.13 14.06
CA TYR A 267 -17.80 3.54 14.66
C TYR A 267 -18.72 4.19 13.63
N TRP A 268 -20.02 3.92 13.72
CA TRP A 268 -21.05 4.52 12.88
C TRP A 268 -22.33 4.80 13.66
N THR A 269 -23.15 5.73 13.17
CA THR A 269 -24.50 5.99 13.66
C THR A 269 -25.46 6.02 12.49
N TYR A 270 -26.77 5.82 12.74
CA TYR A 270 -27.77 6.06 11.69
C TYR A 270 -27.69 7.50 11.20
N ALA A 271 -27.60 7.66 9.89
CA ALA A 271 -27.55 8.99 9.28
C ALA A 271 -28.93 9.65 9.37
N THR A 272 -28.96 10.91 9.78
CA THR A 272 -30.09 11.81 9.60
C THR A 272 -29.59 13.01 8.79
N ASP A 273 -30.36 13.49 7.82
CA ASP A 273 -30.08 14.77 7.13
C ASP A 273 -30.57 15.97 7.98
N GLY A 274 -30.77 15.75 9.28
CA GLY A 274 -31.23 16.72 10.27
C GLY A 274 -30.10 17.34 11.08
N ALA A 275 -30.42 17.86 12.28
CA ALA A 275 -29.39 18.37 13.18
C ALA A 275 -28.42 17.25 13.60
N SER A 276 -27.12 17.55 13.68
CA SER A 276 -26.13 16.58 14.12
C SER A 276 -26.38 16.17 15.57
N GLU A 277 -26.84 14.94 15.78
CA GLU A 277 -27.05 14.37 17.11
C GLU A 277 -25.80 13.67 17.66
N ASN A 278 -24.90 13.25 16.77
CA ASN A 278 -23.65 12.56 17.09
C ASN A 278 -22.46 13.29 16.50
N SER A 279 -21.32 13.24 17.19
CA SER A 279 -20.06 13.79 16.68
C SER A 279 -18.87 12.97 17.15
N ALA A 280 -17.84 12.91 16.31
CA ALA A 280 -16.54 12.33 16.64
C ALA A 280 -15.44 13.35 16.37
N THR A 281 -14.36 13.28 17.15
CA THR A 281 -13.21 14.17 17.05
C THR A 281 -11.94 13.33 17.04
N TRP A 282 -11.09 13.56 16.06
CA TRP A 282 -9.75 12.99 15.97
C TRP A 282 -8.73 14.10 16.26
N ARG A 283 -7.87 13.89 17.26
CA ARG A 283 -6.82 14.84 17.67
C ARG A 283 -5.42 14.29 17.35
N PRO A 284 -4.90 14.54 16.13
CA PRO A 284 -3.52 14.20 15.79
C PRO A 284 -2.50 14.97 16.63
N THR A 285 -1.40 14.31 17.00
CA THR A 285 -0.18 14.99 17.46
C THR A 285 0.62 15.41 16.23
N ILE A 286 0.56 16.69 15.88
CA ILE A 286 1.27 17.24 14.73
C ILE A 286 2.78 17.26 15.03
N PRO A 287 3.63 16.54 14.27
CA PRO A 287 5.04 16.41 14.60
C PRO A 287 5.83 17.70 14.35
N THR A 288 5.42 18.50 13.36
CA THR A 288 6.11 19.72 12.95
C THR A 288 5.11 20.77 12.47
N THR A 289 5.31 22.04 12.82
CA THR A 289 4.48 23.11 12.26
C THR A 289 4.62 23.13 10.74
N GLY A 290 3.50 23.15 10.01
CA GLY A 290 3.54 23.15 8.55
C GLY A 290 2.18 23.01 7.89
N ARG A 291 2.20 22.98 6.55
CA ARG A 291 1.00 22.81 5.73
C ARG A 291 0.76 21.32 5.50
N TYR A 292 -0.38 20.83 5.98
CA TYR A 292 -0.79 19.44 5.83
C TYR A 292 -1.98 19.35 4.87
N ARG A 293 -1.97 18.33 4.01
CA ARG A 293 -3.15 17.95 3.23
C ARG A 293 -3.93 16.92 4.03
N VAL A 294 -5.21 17.20 4.26
CA VAL A 294 -6.07 16.42 5.14
C VAL A 294 -6.99 15.56 4.30
N PHE A 295 -7.00 14.27 4.59
CA PHE A 295 -7.86 13.28 3.97
C PHE A 295 -8.76 12.65 5.03
N VAL A 296 -9.98 12.27 4.66
CA VAL A 296 -10.91 11.53 5.51
C VAL A 296 -11.27 10.21 4.85
N HIS A 297 -11.14 9.11 5.57
CA HIS A 297 -11.51 7.80 5.04
C HIS A 297 -13.01 7.56 5.22
N ILE A 298 -13.71 7.23 4.13
CA ILE A 298 -15.13 6.85 4.20
C ILE A 298 -15.22 5.33 4.15
N PRO A 299 -15.62 4.66 5.26
CA PRO A 299 -15.81 3.21 5.26
C PRO A 299 -16.81 2.76 4.19
N GLN A 300 -16.43 1.74 3.41
CA GLN A 300 -17.28 1.15 2.37
C GLN A 300 -17.49 -0.34 2.64
N GLY A 301 -18.61 -0.89 2.16
CA GLY A 301 -18.84 -2.34 2.18
C GLY A 301 -19.09 -2.95 3.57
N CYS A 302 -19.48 -2.12 4.55
CA CYS A 302 -19.69 -2.52 5.94
C CYS A 302 -20.90 -3.43 6.19
N GLY A 303 -21.69 -3.77 5.16
CA GLY A 303 -22.90 -4.58 5.31
C GLY A 303 -24.05 -3.89 6.05
N LEU A 304 -24.02 -2.56 6.18
CA LEU A 304 -24.93 -1.77 7.01
C LEU A 304 -26.30 -1.43 6.36
N GLY A 305 -26.64 -2.07 5.23
CA GLY A 305 -27.94 -1.92 4.55
C GLY A 305 -27.84 -1.65 3.05
N SER A 306 -29.00 -1.48 2.40
CA SER A 306 -29.09 -1.13 0.98
C SER A 306 -28.96 0.38 0.77
N SER A 307 -28.12 0.80 -0.18
CA SER A 307 -27.93 2.21 -0.55
C SER A 307 -29.25 2.92 -0.93
N PRO A 308 -29.44 4.20 -0.58
CA PRO A 308 -28.55 5.07 0.19
C PRO A 308 -28.74 4.87 1.70
N TYR A 309 -27.66 4.62 2.43
CA TYR A 309 -27.68 4.44 3.89
C TYR A 309 -26.74 5.41 4.63
N ALA A 310 -25.98 6.23 3.91
CA ALA A 310 -25.02 7.18 4.48
C ALA A 310 -25.49 8.62 4.27
N SER A 311 -24.96 9.56 5.05
CA SER A 311 -25.31 10.98 4.91
C SER A 311 -24.79 11.53 3.57
N THR A 312 -25.62 12.31 2.88
CA THR A 312 -25.23 13.03 1.66
C THR A 312 -24.45 14.32 1.96
N ALA A 313 -24.38 14.72 3.24
CA ALA A 313 -23.80 15.99 3.67
C ALA A 313 -23.06 15.86 5.02
N ALA A 314 -22.25 14.82 5.19
CA ALA A 314 -21.47 14.64 6.41
C ALA A 314 -20.48 15.81 6.58
N ALA A 315 -20.56 16.50 7.72
CA ALA A 315 -19.79 17.70 7.98
C ALA A 315 -18.49 17.40 8.76
N TYR A 316 -17.35 17.71 8.16
CA TYR A 316 -16.02 17.65 8.75
C TYR A 316 -15.57 19.05 9.14
N ARG A 317 -15.39 19.29 10.44
CA ARG A 317 -14.83 20.54 10.95
C ARG A 317 -13.33 20.38 11.20
N ILE A 318 -12.53 21.18 10.51
CA ILE A 318 -11.08 21.22 10.58
C ILE A 318 -10.69 22.42 11.43
N HIS A 319 -10.07 22.14 12.57
CA HIS A 319 -9.44 23.13 13.43
C HIS A 319 -7.98 23.27 13.01
N SER A 320 -7.58 24.45 12.53
CA SER A 320 -6.25 24.69 11.98
C SER A 320 -5.69 26.02 12.50
N ALA A 321 -4.40 26.27 12.29
CA ALA A 321 -3.78 27.56 12.60
C ALA A 321 -4.37 28.71 11.75
N GLU A 322 -5.01 28.40 10.63
CA GLU A 322 -5.73 29.36 9.77
C GLU A 322 -7.17 29.63 10.27
N GLY A 323 -7.62 28.94 11.33
CA GLY A 323 -8.97 28.98 11.87
C GLY A 323 -9.79 27.72 11.56
N ASN A 324 -11.11 27.82 11.80
CA ASN A 324 -12.03 26.69 11.65
C ASN A 324 -12.63 26.68 10.25
N THR A 325 -12.51 25.56 9.54
CA THR A 325 -13.16 25.33 8.24
C THR A 325 -14.10 24.13 8.34
N THR A 326 -15.23 24.17 7.64
CA THR A 326 -16.12 23.00 7.51
C THR A 326 -16.14 22.54 6.06
N ARG A 327 -16.06 21.22 5.85
CA ARG A 327 -16.20 20.55 4.55
C ARG A 327 -17.32 19.54 4.62
N THR A 328 -18.15 19.48 3.60
CA THR A 328 -19.22 18.47 3.49
C THR A 328 -18.80 17.40 2.49
N VAL A 329 -18.98 16.14 2.87
CA VAL A 329 -18.69 14.98 2.01
C VAL A 329 -19.97 14.16 1.87
N ASP A 330 -20.31 13.81 0.63
CA ASP A 330 -21.36 12.84 0.36
C ASP A 330 -20.78 11.43 0.50
N HIS A 331 -21.17 10.74 1.57
CA HIS A 331 -20.66 9.41 1.87
C HIS A 331 -21.23 8.32 0.94
N ASN A 332 -22.30 8.61 0.19
CA ASN A 332 -22.87 7.66 -0.77
C ASN A 332 -22.10 7.63 -2.10
N THR A 333 -21.44 8.74 -2.46
CA THR A 333 -20.65 8.85 -3.70
C THR A 333 -19.14 8.78 -3.47
N ALA A 334 -18.67 9.02 -2.25
CA ALA A 334 -17.29 8.80 -1.87
C ALA A 334 -16.94 7.30 -1.84
N SER A 335 -15.79 6.91 -2.40
CA SER A 335 -15.38 5.50 -2.52
C SER A 335 -14.05 5.16 -1.84
N SER A 336 -13.42 6.10 -1.12
CA SER A 336 -12.10 5.92 -0.46
C SER A 336 -11.78 7.11 0.48
N TRP A 337 -10.49 7.39 0.68
CA TRP A 337 -9.97 8.64 1.25
C TRP A 337 -10.39 9.85 0.41
N VAL A 338 -11.14 10.75 1.01
CA VAL A 338 -11.59 12.00 0.42
C VAL A 338 -10.66 13.12 0.86
N ASP A 339 -10.06 13.82 -0.11
CA ASP A 339 -9.30 15.03 0.13
C ASP A 339 -10.24 16.17 0.55
N ILE A 340 -10.06 16.68 1.77
CA ILE A 340 -10.87 17.78 2.29
C ILE A 340 -10.11 19.11 2.31
N GLY A 341 -8.87 19.13 1.81
CA GLY A 341 -8.09 20.35 1.57
C GLY A 341 -6.73 20.37 2.28
N ALA A 342 -6.00 21.48 2.10
CA ALA A 342 -4.71 21.70 2.73
C ALA A 342 -4.77 22.88 3.70
N TYR A 343 -4.27 22.68 4.92
CA TYR A 343 -4.39 23.59 6.06
C TYR A 343 -3.05 23.73 6.79
N GLN A 344 -2.79 24.87 7.43
CA GLN A 344 -1.63 25.03 8.31
C GLN A 344 -1.94 24.51 9.71
N PHE A 345 -1.04 23.72 10.27
CA PHE A 345 -1.10 23.26 11.65
C PHE A 345 0.16 23.63 12.40
N ASN A 346 0.03 23.92 13.69
CA ASN A 346 1.16 24.04 14.61
C ASN A 346 1.57 22.64 15.09
N ALA A 347 2.85 22.44 15.39
CA ALA A 347 3.30 21.24 16.07
C ALA A 347 2.61 21.11 17.45
N GLY A 348 2.22 19.90 17.83
CA GLY A 348 1.55 19.60 19.09
C GLY A 348 0.15 18.99 18.94
N THR A 349 -0.60 18.96 20.04
CA THR A 349 -1.95 18.40 20.15
C THR A 349 -2.94 19.54 20.39
N ASP A 350 -3.19 20.36 19.38
CA ASP A 350 -4.18 21.44 19.47
C ASP A 350 -5.51 21.03 18.84
#